data_AF-A0A9P8Y6N8-F1
#
_entry.id   AF-A0A9P8Y6N8-F1
#
_cell.length_a   1.000
_cell.length_b   1.000
_cell.length_c   1.000
_cell.angle_alpha   90.00
_cell.angle_beta   90.00
_cell.angle_gamma   90.00
#
_symmetry.space_group_name_H-M   'P 1'
#
loop_
_entity.id
_entity.type
_entity.pdbx_description
1 polymer ?
#
loop_
_entity_poly.entity_id
_entity_poly.type
_entity_poly.pdbx_seq_one_letter_code
_entity_poly.pdbx_strand_id
1 'polypeptide(L)'
;FFAQLAQVFDATKGKDHGSIFLVQKRLSYDQPLPDAPRDGAFPDTNPATPLPVLIRATNGKAKDRKTKRVKISTVVSPDALPSFFEKYAEVCKAGMTTLKPRDRSKRKGKAKKRKGGAAA
;
A
#
# COMPACT_ATOMS: atom_id res chain seq x y z
N PHE A 1 -13.85 0.50 -0.09
CA PHE A 1 -12.47 0.45 0.44
C PHE A 1 -11.82 1.84 0.54
N PHE A 2 -11.61 2.57 -0.56
CA PHE A 2 -10.86 3.84 -0.55
C PHE A 2 -11.44 4.94 0.35
N ALA A 3 -12.76 5.13 0.37
CA ALA A 3 -13.40 6.10 1.27
C ALA A 3 -13.12 5.79 2.76
N GLN A 4 -13.22 4.51 3.15
CA GLN A 4 -12.89 4.08 4.51
C GLN A 4 -11.39 4.21 4.80
N LEU A 5 -10.53 3.97 3.81
CA LEU A 5 -9.09 4.17 3.95
C LEU A 5 -8.76 5.65 4.19
N ALA A 6 -9.41 6.56 3.47
CA ALA A 6 -9.27 8.00 3.71
C ALA A 6 -9.70 8.39 5.13
N GLN A 7 -10.83 7.87 5.62
CA GLN A 7 -11.27 8.07 7.01
C GLN A 7 -10.24 7.56 8.03
N VAL A 8 -9.55 6.44 7.76
CA VAL A 8 -8.48 5.93 8.62
C VAL A 8 -7.30 6.90 8.62
N PHE A 9 -6.90 7.45 7.47
CA PHE A 9 -5.87 8.48 7.41
C PHE A 9 -6.28 9.71 8.22
N ASP A 10 -7.48 10.23 8.04
CA ASP A 10 -7.96 11.42 8.76
C ASP A 10 -8.04 11.19 10.28
N ALA A 11 -8.47 10.01 10.72
CA ALA A 11 -8.48 9.63 12.14
C ALA A 11 -7.07 9.51 12.76
N THR A 12 -6.04 9.38 11.92
CA THR A 12 -4.62 9.38 12.33
C THR A 12 -3.93 10.73 12.16
N LYS A 13 -4.47 11.64 11.33
CA LYS A 13 -3.96 13.01 11.17
C LYS A 13 -4.06 13.76 12.51
N GLY A 14 -2.98 14.40 12.92
CA GLY A 14 -2.89 15.14 14.20
C GLY A 14 -2.55 14.28 15.43
N LYS A 15 -2.36 12.96 15.28
CA LYS A 15 -1.73 12.14 16.31
C LYS A 15 -0.25 12.02 15.98
N ASP A 16 0.63 12.36 16.92
CA ASP A 16 2.08 12.25 16.74
C ASP A 16 2.53 10.82 16.42
N HIS A 17 1.69 9.82 16.71
CA HIS A 17 1.99 8.40 16.54
C HIS A 17 0.80 7.62 15.96
N GLY A 18 1.05 6.93 14.84
CA GLY A 18 0.10 6.00 14.23
C GLY A 18 0.69 5.30 13.02
N SER A 19 0.49 3.99 12.93
CA SER A 19 0.87 3.20 11.76
C SER A 19 -0.38 2.62 11.10
N ILE A 20 -0.45 2.74 9.78
CA ILE A 20 -1.47 2.08 8.98
C ILE A 20 -0.78 0.91 8.28
N PHE A 21 -1.25 -0.30 8.56
CA PHE A 21 -0.71 -1.51 7.97
C PHE A 21 -1.60 -1.91 6.80
N LEU A 22 -0.98 -2.11 5.63
CA LEU A 22 -1.62 -2.69 4.47
C LEU A 22 -1.00 -4.07 4.19
N VAL A 23 -1.84 -5.09 4.16
CA VAL A 23 -1.45 -6.48 3.93
C VAL A 23 -2.08 -6.95 2.63
N GLN A 24 -1.27 -7.57 1.78
CA GLN A 24 -1.70 -8.17 0.53
C GLN A 24 -1.43 -9.66 0.61
N LYS A 25 -2.48 -10.45 0.38
CA LYS A 25 -2.38 -11.90 0.33
C LYS A 25 -3.14 -12.40 -0.89
N ARG A 26 -2.51 -13.28 -1.67
CA ARG A 26 -3.20 -13.99 -2.74
C ARG A 26 -4.39 -14.75 -2.15
N LEU A 27 -5.56 -14.63 -2.78
CA LEU A 27 -6.79 -15.24 -2.32
C LEU A 27 -6.90 -16.62 -2.98
N SER A 28 -6.27 -17.63 -2.36
CA SER A 28 -6.30 -19.02 -2.83
C SER A 28 -7.40 -19.88 -2.18
N TYR A 29 -8.11 -19.33 -1.19
CA TYR A 29 -9.25 -20.01 -0.57
C TYR A 29 -10.45 -19.96 -1.51
N ASP A 30 -11.13 -21.10 -1.69
CA ASP A 30 -12.34 -21.22 -2.52
C ASP A 30 -12.13 -20.78 -3.98
N GLN A 31 -10.97 -21.11 -4.54
CA GLN A 31 -10.66 -20.94 -5.96
C GLN A 31 -10.44 -22.32 -6.60
N PRO A 32 -10.72 -22.48 -7.90
CA PRO A 32 -10.44 -23.72 -8.62
C PRO A 32 -8.93 -23.86 -8.82
N LEU A 33 -8.22 -24.22 -7.76
CA LEU A 33 -6.81 -24.58 -7.80
C LEU A 33 -6.66 -26.06 -8.15
N PRO A 34 -5.58 -26.43 -8.86
CA PRO A 34 -5.21 -27.83 -9.01
C PRO A 34 -4.95 -28.47 -7.65
N ASP A 35 -5.17 -29.78 -7.54
CA ASP A 35 -4.77 -30.55 -6.37
C ASP A 35 -3.27 -30.33 -6.07
N ALA A 36 -2.93 -30.25 -4.78
CA ALA A 36 -1.55 -30.02 -4.35
C ALA A 36 -0.62 -31.11 -4.93
N PRO A 37 0.44 -30.74 -5.67
CA PRO A 37 1.44 -31.69 -6.16
C PRO A 37 2.04 -32.49 -5.01
N ARG A 38 2.22 -33.81 -5.21
CA ARG A 38 2.83 -34.71 -4.22
C ARG A 38 4.27 -34.34 -3.85
N ASP A 39 4.93 -33.53 -4.69
CA ASP A 39 6.33 -33.11 -4.54
C ASP A 39 6.53 -31.88 -3.63
N GLY A 40 5.50 -31.46 -2.87
CA GLY A 40 5.60 -30.33 -1.94
C GLY A 40 5.62 -28.96 -2.62
N ALA A 41 5.36 -28.90 -3.93
CA ALA A 41 5.14 -27.64 -4.63
C ALA A 41 3.78 -27.05 -4.24
N PHE A 42 3.72 -25.73 -3.99
CA PHE A 42 2.46 -25.08 -3.66
C PHE A 42 1.58 -24.94 -4.92
N PRO A 43 0.31 -25.37 -4.89
CA PRO A 43 -0.58 -25.35 -6.06
C PRO A 43 -0.86 -23.94 -6.59
N ASP A 44 -0.60 -22.90 -5.79
CA ASP A 44 -0.76 -21.51 -6.16
C ASP A 44 0.47 -20.92 -6.90
N THR A 45 1.55 -21.68 -7.05
CA THR A 45 2.77 -21.22 -7.75
C THR A 45 2.53 -21.10 -9.26
N ASN A 46 1.70 -21.98 -9.83
CA ASN A 46 1.38 -21.99 -11.25
C ASN A 46 -0.13 -22.25 -11.47
N PRO A 47 -0.99 -21.28 -11.13
CA PRO A 47 -2.43 -21.46 -11.25
C PRO A 47 -2.85 -21.38 -12.73
N ALA A 48 -3.83 -22.20 -13.13
CA ALA A 48 -4.37 -22.17 -14.49
C ALA A 48 -5.07 -20.85 -14.85
N THR A 49 -5.56 -20.12 -13.84
CA THR A 49 -6.16 -18.81 -13.98
C THR A 49 -5.53 -17.80 -13.02
N PRO A 50 -5.43 -16.51 -13.39
CA PRO A 50 -4.85 -15.51 -12.50
C PRO A 50 -5.69 -15.32 -11.24
N LEU A 51 -5.06 -15.49 -10.07
CA LEU A 51 -5.76 -15.47 -8.79
C LEU A 51 -5.99 -14.04 -8.29
N PRO A 52 -7.16 -13.74 -7.69
CA PRO A 52 -7.42 -12.43 -7.09
C PRO A 52 -6.57 -12.21 -5.82
N VAL A 53 -6.45 -10.94 -5.42
CA VAL A 53 -5.68 -10.52 -4.24
C VAL A 53 -6.61 -9.98 -3.17
N LEU A 54 -6.48 -10.50 -1.94
CA LEU A 54 -7.13 -9.96 -0.75
C LEU A 54 -6.24 -8.86 -0.15
N ILE A 55 -6.76 -7.65 -0.13
CA ILE A 55 -6.09 -6.47 0.43
C ILE A 55 -6.77 -6.10 1.74
N ARG A 56 -6.00 -5.97 2.82
CA ARG A 56 -6.48 -5.59 4.15
C ARG A 56 -5.73 -4.37 4.66
N ALA A 57 -6.43 -3.38 5.18
CA ALA A 57 -5.84 -2.24 5.86
C ALA A 57 -6.30 -2.16 7.33
N THR A 58 -5.39 -1.78 8.23
CA THR A 58 -5.70 -1.64 9.66
C THR A 58 -4.87 -0.54 10.33
N ASN A 59 -5.44 0.10 11.35
CA ASN A 59 -4.82 1.18 12.12
C ASN A 59 -3.81 0.70 13.19
N GLY A 60 -3.39 -0.57 13.15
CA GLY A 60 -2.34 -1.10 14.01
C GLY A 60 -2.67 -1.18 15.50
N LYS A 61 -3.91 -0.87 15.92
CA LYS A 61 -4.30 -0.93 17.33
C LYS A 61 -4.48 -2.39 17.77
N ALA A 62 -3.90 -2.74 18.92
CA ALA A 62 -4.05 -4.04 19.55
C ALA A 62 -5.47 -4.22 20.13
N LYS A 63 -5.87 -5.47 20.35
CA LYS A 63 -7.19 -5.83 20.91
C LYS A 63 -7.38 -5.30 22.34
N ASP A 64 -6.28 -5.11 23.08
CA ASP A 64 -6.27 -4.74 24.50
C ASP A 64 -6.26 -3.23 24.78
N ARG A 65 -6.06 -2.38 23.76
CA ARG A 65 -6.18 -0.93 23.97
C ARG A 65 -7.65 -0.53 23.92
N LYS A 66 -8.08 0.34 24.84
CA LYS A 66 -9.42 1.00 24.87
C LYS A 66 -9.82 1.75 23.58
N THR A 67 -9.01 1.69 22.51
CA THR A 67 -9.26 2.35 21.23
C THR A 67 -9.68 1.33 20.18
N LYS A 68 -10.77 1.62 19.46
CA LYS A 68 -11.35 0.73 18.45
C LYS A 68 -10.35 0.42 17.33
N ARG A 69 -10.10 -0.86 17.09
CA ARG A 69 -9.31 -1.35 15.96
C ARG A 69 -10.15 -1.29 14.69
N VAL A 70 -9.68 -0.53 13.70
CA VAL A 70 -10.32 -0.47 12.38
C VAL A 70 -9.65 -1.51 11.48
N LYS A 71 -10.46 -2.35 10.84
CA LYS A 71 -10.04 -3.32 9.83
C LYS A 71 -10.95 -3.17 8.63
N ILE A 72 -10.35 -2.94 7.47
CA ILE A 72 -11.08 -2.88 6.20
C ILE A 72 -10.42 -3.86 5.25
N SER A 73 -11.21 -4.53 4.43
CA SER A 73 -10.73 -5.51 3.46
C SER A 73 -11.48 -5.40 2.15
N THR A 74 -10.80 -5.72 1.07
CA THR A 74 -11.38 -5.81 -0.27
C THR A 74 -10.68 -6.91 -1.06
N VAL A 75 -11.41 -7.59 -1.93
CA VAL A 75 -10.85 -8.50 -2.93
C VAL A 75 -10.68 -7.72 -4.23
N VAL A 76 -9.55 -7.89 -4.90
CA VAL A 76 -9.23 -7.21 -6.17
C VAL A 76 -8.95 -8.28 -7.22
N SER A 77 -9.64 -8.18 -8.36
CA SER A 77 -9.40 -9.03 -9.51
C SER A 77 -8.05 -8.70 -10.16
N PRO A 78 -7.40 -9.68 -10.81
CA PRO A 78 -6.12 -9.50 -11.49
C PRO A 78 -6.15 -8.33 -12.48
N ASP A 79 -7.22 -8.22 -13.29
CA ASP A 79 -7.35 -7.20 -14.33
C ASP A 79 -7.51 -5.78 -13.76
N ALA A 80 -8.10 -5.67 -12.56
CA ALA A 80 -8.34 -4.38 -11.91
C ALA A 80 -7.14 -3.91 -11.06
N LEU A 81 -6.10 -4.75 -10.84
CA LEU A 81 -4.96 -4.41 -9.99
C LEU A 81 -4.28 -3.09 -10.37
N PRO A 82 -3.96 -2.81 -11.65
CA PRO A 82 -3.32 -1.55 -12.02
C PRO A 82 -4.15 -0.33 -11.60
N SER A 83 -5.43 -0.31 -11.97
CA SER A 83 -6.35 0.77 -11.62
C SER A 83 -6.58 0.91 -10.11
N PHE A 84 -6.51 -0.21 -9.36
CA PHE A 84 -6.62 -0.20 -7.91
C PHE A 84 -5.42 0.52 -7.28
N PHE A 85 -4.20 0.24 -7.75
CA PHE A 85 -2.99 0.86 -7.21
C PHE A 85 -2.84 2.32 -7.59
N GLU A 86 -3.36 2.73 -8.75
CA GLU A 86 -3.44 4.16 -9.13
C GLU A 86 -4.30 4.93 -8.13
N LYS A 87 -5.53 4.48 -7.89
CA LYS A 87 -6.45 5.09 -6.90
C LYS A 87 -5.89 5.02 -5.48
N TYR A 88 -5.25 3.91 -5.12
CA TYR A 88 -4.56 3.76 -3.84
C TYR A 88 -3.44 4.79 -3.68
N ALA A 89 -2.63 5.03 -4.72
CA ALA A 89 -1.55 6.00 -4.69
C ALA A 89 -2.08 7.43 -4.50
N GLU A 90 -3.19 7.79 -5.15
CA GLU A 90 -3.85 9.09 -4.94
C GLU A 90 -4.31 9.29 -3.49
N VAL A 91 -4.99 8.28 -2.92
CA VAL A 91 -5.43 8.32 -1.51
C VAL A 91 -4.23 8.43 -0.58
N CYS A 92 -3.14 7.70 -0.84
CA CYS A 92 -1.91 7.78 -0.06
C CYS A 92 -1.26 9.16 -0.12
N LYS A 93 -1.18 9.76 -1.31
CA LYS A 93 -0.61 11.12 -1.48
C LYS A 93 -1.42 12.16 -0.70
N ALA A 94 -2.74 12.06 -0.73
CA ALA A 94 -3.63 12.95 0.02
C ALA A 94 -3.64 12.68 1.55
N GLY A 95 -3.41 11.43 1.95
CA GLY A 95 -3.40 11.00 3.35
C GLY A 95 -2.07 11.23 4.08
N MET A 96 -0.93 11.04 3.39
CA MET A 96 0.43 11.05 3.97
C MET A 96 1.16 12.40 3.77
N THR A 97 0.49 13.50 4.09
CA THR A 97 1.01 14.86 3.85
C THR A 97 1.99 15.35 4.93
N THR A 98 2.04 14.67 6.08
CA THR A 98 2.82 15.11 7.25
C THR A 98 4.29 14.72 7.23
N LEU A 99 4.75 14.05 6.16
CA LEU A 99 6.15 13.66 6.02
C LEU A 99 7.04 14.88 5.75
N LYS A 100 8.21 14.91 6.40
CA LYS A 100 9.22 15.97 6.17
C LYS A 100 9.58 16.04 4.68
N PRO A 101 9.49 17.22 4.04
CA PRO A 101 9.89 17.38 2.65
C PRO A 101 11.34 16.94 2.43
N ARG A 102 11.59 16.26 1.30
CA ARG A 102 12.94 15.82 0.92
C ARG A 102 13.86 17.03 0.81
N ASP A 103 15.00 16.96 1.50
CA ASP A 103 16.04 17.98 1.36
C ASP A 103 16.61 17.95 -0.07
N ARG A 104 16.48 19.09 -0.77
CA ARG A 104 16.99 19.30 -2.13
C ARG A 104 18.18 20.27 -2.18
N SER A 105 18.69 20.71 -1.03
CA SER A 105 19.81 21.65 -0.90
C SER A 105 21.03 21.23 -1.74
N LYS A 106 21.46 19.95 -1.62
CA LYS A 106 22.59 19.37 -2.37
C LYS A 106 22.35 19.30 -3.90
N ARG A 107 21.09 19.18 -4.35
CA ARG A 107 20.74 19.16 -5.78
C ARG A 107 20.68 20.57 -6.38
N LYS A 108 20.13 21.55 -5.64
CA LYS A 108 20.09 22.96 -6.06
C LYS A 108 21.50 23.57 -6.16
N GLY A 109 22.40 23.23 -5.23
CA GLY A 109 23.80 23.68 -5.29
C GLY A 109 24.55 23.19 -6.53
N LYS A 110 24.38 21.91 -6.91
CA LYS A 110 24.98 21.35 -8.14
C LYS A 110 24.39 21.94 -9.43
N ALA A 111 23.09 22.25 -9.45
CA ALA A 111 22.44 22.90 -10.59
C ALA A 111 22.92 24.35 -10.79
N LYS A 112 23.12 25.09 -9.69
CA LYS A 112 23.66 26.46 -9.74
C LYS A 112 25.14 26.46 -10.17
N LYS A 113 25.95 25.51 -9.68
CA LYS A 113 27.36 25.36 -10.11
C LYS A 113 27.50 24.98 -11.59
N ARG A 114 26.57 24.19 -12.14
CA ARG A 114 26.54 23.86 -13.58
C ARG A 114 26.07 25.01 -14.47
N LYS A 115 25.18 25.89 -14.00
CA LYS A 115 24.75 27.08 -14.76
C LYS A 115 25.75 28.24 -14.72
N GLY A 116 26.67 28.26 -13.76
CA GLY A 116 27.71 29.29 -13.64
C GLY A 116 29.05 28.95 -14.33
N GLY A 117 29.16 27.79 -14.99
CA GLY A 117 30.39 27.32 -15.64
C GLY A 117 30.39 27.40 -17.16
N ALA A 118 29.40 28.08 -17.77
CA ALA A 118 29.29 28.28 -19.22
C ALA A 118 29.39 29.76 -19.62
N ALA A 119 30.17 30.52 -18.86
CA ALA A 119 30.55 31.89 -19.18
C ALA A 119 32.00 32.13 -18.71
N ALA A 120 32.94 31.58 -19.48
CA ALA A 120 34.35 31.98 -19.56
C ALA A 120 34.94 31.28 -20.79
#